data_AF-A0A7Y5GFG4-F1
#
_entry.id   AF-A0A7Y5GFG4-F1
#
_cell.length_a   1.000
_cell.length_b   1.000
_cell.length_c   1.000
_cell.angle_alpha   90.00
_cell.angle_beta   90.00
_cell.angle_gamma   90.00
#
_symmetry.space_group_name_H-M   'P 1'
#
loop_
_entity.id
_entity.type
_entity.pdbx_description
1 polymer ?
#
loop_
_entity_poly.entity_id
_entity_poly.type
_entity_poly.pdbx_seq_one_letter_code
_entity_poly.pdbx_strand_id
1 'polypeptide(L)' 'MRIGITYLYAIFRYGYPHSVADALRSIQDIRKLGFRFLEMEGLGRPFLRALYKDRNTLRKVV' A
#
# COMPACT_ATOMS: atom_id res chain seq x y z
N MET A 1 8.60 -8.02 20.22
CA MET A 1 7.76 -6.84 19.92
C MET A 1 7.55 -6.76 18.41
N ARG A 2 6.35 -6.42 17.92
CA ARG A 2 6.06 -6.25 16.48
C ARG A 2 5.85 -4.76 16.20
N ILE A 3 6.66 -4.18 15.31
CA ILE A 3 6.55 -2.77 14.91
C ILE A 3 5.96 -2.73 13.50
N GLY A 4 4.93 -1.91 13.31
CA GLY A 4 4.32 -1.65 12.01
C GLY A 4 4.48 -0.20 11.58
N ILE A 5 4.34 0.05 10.28
CA ILE A 5 4.23 1.39 9.72
C ILE A 5 2.77 1.68 9.36
N THR A 6 2.39 2.95 9.43
CA THR A 6 1.04 3.40 9.08
C THR A 6 0.89 3.60 7.58
N TYR A 7 -0.33 3.47 7.07
CA TYR A 7 -0.63 3.76 5.66
C TYR A 7 -0.32 5.20 5.28
N LEU A 8 -0.27 6.09 6.28
CA LEU A 8 0.09 7.49 6.16
C LEU A 8 1.44 7.71 5.47
N TYR A 9 2.39 6.75 5.56
CA TYR A 9 3.62 6.79 4.76
C TYR A 9 3.34 6.85 3.26
N ALA A 10 2.42 6.01 2.76
CA ALA A 10 2.05 5.99 1.35
C ALA A 10 1.37 7.30 0.94
N ILE A 11 0.49 7.83 1.79
CA ILE A 11 -0.17 9.12 1.55
C ILE A 11 0.83 10.28 1.50
N PHE A 12 1.77 10.36 2.46
CA PHE A 12 2.77 11.42 2.47
C PHE A 12 3.73 11.34 1.28
N ARG A 13 4.07 10.11 0.83
CA ARG A 13 5.02 9.91 -0.25
C ARG A 13 4.41 10.02 -1.66
N TYR A 14 3.14 9.63 -1.82
CA TYR A 14 2.48 9.54 -3.14
C TYR A 14 1.22 10.40 -3.29
N GLY A 15 0.81 11.11 -2.24
CA GLY A 15 -0.36 11.99 -2.22
C GLY A 15 -1.67 11.30 -1.84
N TYR A 16 -2.75 12.09 -1.81
CA TYR A 16 -4.13 11.63 -1.57
C TYR A 16 -5.11 12.35 -2.51
N PRO A 17 -5.88 11.63 -3.35
CA PRO A 17 -5.81 10.18 -3.58
C PRO A 17 -4.59 9.81 -4.43
N HIS A 18 -3.94 8.69 -4.14
CA HIS A 18 -2.88 8.12 -4.99
C HIS A 18 -3.44 6.96 -5.84
N SER A 19 -2.67 6.51 -6.84
CA SER A 19 -3.07 5.39 -7.70
C SER A 19 -2.87 4.02 -7.02
N VAL A 20 -3.42 2.94 -7.60
CA VAL A 20 -3.11 1.55 -7.16
C VAL A 20 -1.64 1.22 -7.41
N ALA A 21 -1.05 1.74 -8.49
CA ALA A 21 0.38 1.54 -8.79
C ALA A 21 1.27 2.18 -7.72
N ASP A 22 0.90 3.36 -7.20
CA ASP A 22 1.58 4.00 -6.08
C ASP A 22 1.48 3.17 -4.79
N ALA A 23 0.29 2.61 -4.50
CA ALA A 23 0.12 1.71 -3.37
C ALA A 23 0.98 0.45 -3.47
N LEU A 24 1.14 -0.13 -4.68
CA LEU A 24 2.03 -1.28 -4.88
C LEU A 24 3.51 -0.90 -4.73
N ARG A 25 3.91 0.29 -5.21
CA ARG A 25 5.27 0.81 -5.01
C ARG A 25 5.56 1.08 -3.54
N SER A 26 4.60 1.63 -2.79
CA SER A 26 4.77 1.93 -1.37
C SER A 26 5.07 0.67 -0.56
N ILE A 27 4.43 -0.47 -0.87
CA ILE A 27 4.71 -1.77 -0.23
C ILE A 27 6.18 -2.17 -0.40
N GLN A 28 6.74 -2.01 -1.61
CA GLN A 28 8.15 -2.33 -1.86
C GLN A 28 9.09 -1.40 -1.08
N ASP A 29 8.79 -0.11 -1.04
CA ASP A 29 9.59 0.87 -0.30
C ASP A 29 9.53 0.65 1.21
N ILE A 30 8.34 0.35 1.75
CA ILE A 30 8.12 -0.03 3.15
C ILE A 30 8.94 -1.27 3.52
N ARG A 31 8.98 -2.27 2.63
CA ARG A 31 9.79 -3.48 2.83
C ARG A 31 11.29 -3.17 2.84
N LYS A 32 11.78 -2.26 1.99
CA LYS A 32 13.19 -1.79 2.00
C LYS A 32 13.55 -1.04 3.29
N LEU A 33 12.57 -0.38 3.92
CA LEU A 33 12.74 0.26 5.23
C LEU A 33 12.77 -0.75 6.40
N GLY A 34 12.56 -2.04 6.14
CA GLY A 34 12.63 -3.10 7.15
C GLY A 34 11.31 -3.38 7.88
N PHE A 35 10.21 -2.73 7.50
CA PHE A 35 8.91 -3.00 8.10
C PHE A 35 8.28 -4.26 7.52
N ARG A 36 7.72 -5.08 8.40
CA ARG A 36 6.98 -6.31 8.04
C ARG A 36 5.47 -6.14 8.15
N PHE A 37 5.01 -5.15 8.93
CA PHE A 37 3.61 -4.89 9.17
C PHE A 37 3.26 -3.50 8.64
N LEU A 38 2.17 -3.43 7.87
CA LEU A 38 1.59 -2.20 7.34
C LEU A 38 0.13 -2.15 7.80
N GLU A 39 -0.23 -1.08 8.48
CA GLU A 39 -1.63 -0.72 8.68
C GLU A 39 -2.19 -0.21 7.35
N MET A 40 -3.37 -0.69 6.95
CA MET A 40 -3.97 -0.41 5.64
C MET A 40 -5.18 0.51 5.79
N GLU A 41 -5.27 1.53 4.93
CA GLU A 41 -6.40 2.45 4.89
C GLU A 41 -7.32 2.17 3.70
N GLY A 42 -8.63 2.34 3.89
CA GLY A 42 -9.63 2.15 2.84
C GLY A 42 -9.87 3.40 2.01
N LEU A 43 -9.38 3.44 0.76
CA LEU A 43 -9.52 4.58 -0.16
C LEU A 43 -10.83 4.54 -0.99
N GLY A 44 -11.94 4.22 -0.34
CA GLY A 44 -13.25 4.19 -0.98
C GLY A 44 -13.44 3.11 -2.05
N ARG A 45 -14.66 3.03 -2.59
CA ARG A 45 -15.08 1.95 -3.50
C ARG A 45 -14.31 1.87 -4.83
N PRO A 46 -14.02 2.99 -5.53
CA PRO A 46 -13.32 2.93 -6.82
C PRO A 46 -11.92 2.35 -6.69
N PHE A 47 -11.17 2.78 -5.67
CA PHE A 47 -9.84 2.27 -5.39
C PHE A 47 -9.85 0.79 -5.03
N LEU A 48 -10.75 0.39 -4.13
CA LEU A 48 -10.87 -1.02 -3.73
C LEU A 48 -11.19 -1.93 -4.93
N ARG A 49 -12.05 -1.49 -5.86
CA ARG A 49 -12.32 -2.24 -7.10
C ARG A 49 -11.08 -2.35 -7.99
N ALA A 50 -10.32 -1.26 -8.13
CA ALA A 50 -9.09 -1.27 -8.92
C ALA A 50 -8.03 -2.19 -8.29
N LEU A 51 -7.85 -2.12 -6.97
CA LEU A 51 -6.93 -2.99 -6.22
C LEU A 51 -7.36 -4.47 -6.34
N TYR A 52 -8.65 -4.76 -6.26
CA TYR A 52 -9.18 -6.12 -6.42
C TYR A 52 -8.97 -6.65 -7.85
N LYS A 53 -9.13 -5.81 -8.86
CA LYS A 53 -8.85 -6.15 -10.26
C LYS A 53 -7.38 -6.57 -10.43
N ASP A 54 -6.46 -5.86 -9.76
CA ASP A 54 -5.01 -6.07 -9.84
C ASP A 54 -4.44 -6.99 -8.74
N ARG A 55 -5.29 -7.72 -8.01
CA ARG A 55 -4.90 -8.58 -6.88
C ARG A 55 -3.79 -9.61 -7.19
N ASN A 56 -3.70 -10.05 -8.44
CA ASN A 56 -2.66 -11.00 -8.88
C ASN A 56 -1.28 -10.33 -8.91
N THR A 57 -1.23 -9.05 -9.24
CA THR A 57 0.00 -8.25 -9.16
C THR A 57 0.38 -8.01 -7.72
N LEU A 58 -0.60 -7.66 -6.86
CA LEU A 58 -0.38 -7.52 -5.42
C LEU A 58 0.30 -8.77 -4.83
N ARG A 59 -0.24 -9.97 -5.11
CA ARG A 59 0.33 -11.26 -4.65
C ARG A 59 1.78 -11.52 -5.09
N LYS A 60 2.27 -10.87 -6.16
CA LYS A 60 3.67 -11.00 -6.59
C LYS A 60 4.60 -10.02 -5.88
N VAL A 61 4.04 -8.97 -5.27
CA VAL A 61 4.79 -7.87 -4.65
C VAL A 61 4.93 -8.06 -3.14
N VAL A 62 3.98 -8.75 -2.49
CA VAL A 62 4.03 -9.17 -1.08
C VAL A 62 4.71 -10.53 -0.94
#